data_AF-A0A8B9SIN2-F1
#
_entry.id   AF-A0A8B9SIN2-F1
#
_cell.length_a   1.000
_cell.length_b   1.000
_cell.length_c   1.000
_cell.angle_alpha   90.00
_cell.angle_beta   90.00
_cell.angle_gamma   90.00
#
_symmetry.space_group_name_H-M   'P 1'
#
loop_
_entity.id
_entity.type
_entity.pdbx_description
1 polymer ?
#
loop_
_entity_poly.entity_id
_entity_poly.type
_entity_poly.pdbx_seq_one_letter_code
_entity_poly.pdbx_strand_id
1 'polypeptide(L)'
;IIICLGSLRPGLELPEIRYATVYWNKAQKTLQVRNTLDRNGDAYGFYNNTIQTTGWGVLEIRAGYGHKTLSNEDIMYAAGFLEGYLTAPHMYDHAANMYPQLIKNPTVRSGVQNFMAKQDQWTRQQIRNNKDDPFWRHAGYIIAQLDGLYMGALEWAKLHKQTPLSVFDVQFLNAVGDLLDLIPALFEYSTRSGQCNVDAGGHGKYQWDMGHCSALIKVLPGYENIYFAHSSWFTYAATLRIYKHWNFNIVDAYTRTGRVSFSSYPGFLVSLDDFYILGSGLIMLQTTNSVFNQTLIKQVVPESLFAWQRVRIANMMADGGKAWAETFSRCNSGTYNNQYMVLDLKKVKLQKSLDEGALYIVEQIPTLVEYSDQTNVLRKGYWPSYNIPFHEKIYNLSGYAEYLAPRAKIFRRDQGKVTNLEDMKYIMRYNNYQRDPYAEHNPCNTICCREDLESFLSSACSCSCPGMGVSDFRLASAFTATAINGPPVQGGLPVFTWRRFNHTRHQGLPESYNFKFVTMRPIL
;
A
#
# COMPACT_ATOMS: atom_id res chain seq x y z
N ILE A 1 -17.71 8.83 -50.86
CA ILE A 1 -16.73 9.63 -50.08
C ILE A 1 -16.53 8.90 -48.75
N ILE A 2 -15.28 8.88 -48.28
CA ILE A 2 -14.59 7.77 -47.61
C ILE A 2 -15.13 7.41 -46.22
N ILE A 3 -15.28 6.11 -45.99
CA ILE A 3 -15.49 5.45 -44.70
C ILE A 3 -14.12 5.35 -44.01
N CYS A 4 -13.95 5.98 -42.85
CA CYS A 4 -12.79 5.75 -41.99
C CYS A 4 -13.10 4.67 -40.95
N LEU A 5 -12.56 3.48 -41.20
CA LEU A 5 -12.44 2.37 -40.26
C LEU A 5 -11.49 2.78 -39.11
N GLY A 6 -12.05 2.98 -37.92
CA GLY A 6 -11.29 3.04 -36.67
C GLY A 6 -10.80 1.65 -36.32
N SER A 7 -9.48 1.47 -36.33
CA SER A 7 -8.77 0.23 -36.03
C SER A 7 -9.14 -0.33 -34.66
N LEU A 8 -9.89 -1.44 -34.64
CA LEU A 8 -9.90 -2.39 -33.53
C LEU A 8 -8.48 -2.96 -33.41
N ARG A 9 -7.76 -2.58 -32.35
CA ARG A 9 -6.57 -3.32 -31.95
C ARG A 9 -7.01 -4.73 -31.53
N PRO A 10 -6.36 -5.80 -32.00
CA PRO A 10 -6.61 -7.13 -31.45
C PRO A 10 -6.21 -7.10 -29.98
N GLY A 11 -7.14 -7.41 -29.08
CA GLY A 11 -6.82 -7.69 -27.70
C GLY A 11 -5.83 -8.85 -27.66
N LEU A 12 -4.62 -8.62 -27.17
CA LEU A 12 -3.79 -9.73 -26.72
C LEU A 12 -4.54 -10.35 -25.54
N GLU A 13 -5.19 -11.49 -25.76
CA GLU A 13 -5.46 -12.44 -24.68
C GLU A 13 -4.10 -12.86 -24.12
N LEU A 14 -3.66 -12.14 -23.08
CA LEU A 14 -2.48 -12.51 -22.32
C LEU A 14 -2.77 -13.87 -21.67
N PRO A 15 -1.83 -14.84 -21.72
CA PRO A 15 -2.00 -16.09 -21.00
C PRO A 15 -2.24 -15.79 -19.52
N GLU A 16 -3.19 -16.53 -18.93
CA GLU A 16 -3.71 -16.34 -17.56
C GLU A 16 -2.57 -16.26 -16.53
N ILE A 17 -1.45 -16.96 -16.79
CA ILE A 17 -0.22 -16.89 -15.99
C ILE A 17 1.01 -16.66 -16.90
N ARG A 18 1.82 -15.66 -16.55
CA ARG A 18 3.12 -15.37 -17.20
C ARG A 18 4.27 -15.75 -16.28
N TYR A 19 5.11 -16.67 -16.71
CA TYR A 19 6.33 -17.07 -16.02
C TYR A 19 7.54 -16.37 -16.61
N ALA A 20 8.50 -16.01 -15.76
CA ALA A 20 9.80 -15.56 -16.24
C ALA A 20 10.91 -15.87 -15.24
N THR A 21 12.12 -15.99 -15.79
CA THR A 21 13.37 -16.21 -15.06
C THR A 21 14.42 -15.25 -15.58
N VAL A 22 15.20 -14.70 -14.67
CA VAL A 22 16.26 -13.73 -14.90
C VAL A 22 17.60 -14.37 -14.52
N TYR A 23 18.60 -14.19 -15.38
CA TYR A 23 19.97 -14.63 -15.16
C TYR A 23 20.93 -13.44 -15.23
N TRP A 24 21.78 -13.33 -14.22
CA TRP A 24 22.83 -12.33 -14.12
C TRP A 24 24.05 -12.73 -14.95
N ASN A 25 24.38 -11.90 -15.94
CA ASN A 25 25.59 -12.02 -16.72
C ASN A 25 26.67 -11.08 -16.15
N LYS A 26 27.57 -11.63 -15.33
CA LYS A 26 28.68 -10.88 -14.70
C LYS A 26 29.63 -10.24 -15.73
N ALA A 27 29.88 -10.89 -16.86
CA ALA A 27 30.84 -10.42 -17.86
C ALA A 27 30.34 -9.16 -18.59
N GLN A 28 29.03 -9.09 -18.85
CA GLN A 28 28.41 -7.96 -19.53
C GLN A 28 27.76 -6.96 -18.58
N LYS A 29 27.66 -7.30 -17.28
CA LYS A 29 26.86 -6.57 -16.28
C LYS A 29 25.43 -6.33 -16.75
N THR A 30 24.83 -7.35 -17.37
CA THR A 30 23.47 -7.32 -17.90
C THR A 30 22.64 -8.48 -17.35
N LEU A 31 21.32 -8.31 -17.39
CA LEU A 31 20.37 -9.37 -17.13
C LEU A 31 19.87 -9.97 -18.45
N GLN A 32 19.70 -11.28 -18.46
CA GLN A 32 18.99 -12.00 -19.51
C GLN A 32 17.68 -12.56 -18.94
N VAL A 33 16.58 -12.28 -19.62
CA VAL A 33 15.26 -12.79 -19.24
C VAL A 33 14.82 -13.93 -20.17
N ARG A 34 14.20 -14.96 -19.60
CA ARG A 34 13.56 -16.06 -20.32
C ARG A 34 12.12 -16.19 -19.83
N ASN A 35 11.18 -16.40 -20.75
CA ASN A 35 9.75 -16.55 -20.46
C ASN A 35 9.38 -17.98 -20.01
N THR A 36 10.19 -18.55 -19.13
CA THR A 36 10.02 -19.87 -18.54
C THR A 36 10.33 -19.80 -17.06
N LEU A 37 9.78 -20.73 -16.28
CA LEU A 37 10.13 -20.89 -14.87
C LEU A 37 11.32 -21.85 -14.74
N ASP A 38 12.49 -21.33 -14.40
CA ASP A 38 13.68 -22.12 -14.07
C ASP A 38 14.16 -21.73 -12.66
N ARG A 39 14.04 -22.69 -11.74
CA ARG A 39 14.40 -22.52 -10.32
C ARG A 39 15.90 -22.33 -10.09
N ASN A 40 16.73 -22.57 -11.10
CA ASN A 40 18.17 -22.36 -11.06
C ASN A 40 18.59 -20.94 -11.46
N GLY A 41 17.65 -20.11 -11.92
CA GLY A 41 17.90 -18.71 -12.25
C GLY A 41 18.13 -17.83 -11.02
N ASP A 42 18.67 -16.63 -11.27
CA ASP A 42 19.05 -15.68 -10.22
C ASP A 42 17.83 -14.98 -9.60
N ALA A 43 16.78 -14.77 -10.40
CA ALA A 43 15.43 -14.46 -9.93
C ALA A 43 14.40 -15.17 -10.83
N TYR A 44 13.33 -15.72 -10.27
CA TYR A 44 12.29 -16.41 -11.02
C TYR A 44 10.93 -16.26 -10.36
N GLY A 45 9.87 -16.36 -11.14
CA GLY A 45 8.54 -16.07 -10.65
C GLY A 45 7.46 -16.11 -11.71
N PHE A 46 6.27 -15.70 -11.30
CA PHE A 46 5.15 -15.54 -12.20
C PHE A 46 4.25 -14.37 -11.82
N TYR A 47 3.52 -13.86 -12.82
CA TYR A 47 2.37 -12.98 -12.65
C TYR A 47 1.12 -13.64 -13.21
N ASN A 48 0.17 -13.95 -12.34
CA ASN A 48 -1.15 -14.48 -12.67
C ASN A 48 -2.14 -13.33 -12.80
N ASN A 49 -2.67 -13.11 -14.00
CA ASN A 49 -3.53 -11.97 -14.29
C ASN A 49 -5.02 -12.32 -14.16
N THR A 50 -5.53 -12.41 -12.93
CA THR A 50 -6.95 -12.68 -12.67
C THR A 50 -7.77 -11.42 -12.34
N ILE A 51 -7.29 -10.22 -12.70
CA ILE A 51 -7.96 -8.96 -12.33
C ILE A 51 -9.42 -8.89 -12.77
N GLN A 52 -9.73 -9.45 -13.95
CA GLN A 52 -11.09 -9.43 -14.52
C GLN A 52 -12.04 -10.43 -13.86
N THR A 53 -11.52 -11.51 -13.27
CA THR A 53 -12.33 -12.60 -12.71
C THR A 53 -12.41 -12.57 -11.18
N THR A 54 -11.32 -12.18 -10.52
CA THR A 54 -11.22 -12.15 -9.04
C THR A 54 -11.04 -10.75 -8.46
N GLY A 55 -10.77 -9.76 -9.30
CA GLY A 55 -10.35 -8.44 -8.86
C GLY A 55 -8.88 -8.39 -8.40
N TRP A 56 -8.08 -9.43 -8.58
CA TRP A 56 -6.66 -9.40 -8.20
C TRP A 56 -5.76 -10.00 -9.28
N GLY A 57 -4.64 -9.35 -9.56
CA GLY A 57 -3.45 -10.06 -10.03
C GLY A 57 -2.70 -10.70 -8.86
N VAL A 58 -1.96 -11.78 -9.10
CA VAL A 58 -1.09 -12.41 -8.09
C VAL A 58 0.32 -12.49 -8.64
N LEU A 59 1.29 -11.93 -7.92
CA LEU A 59 2.69 -11.94 -8.28
C LEU A 59 3.47 -12.71 -7.22
N GLU A 60 4.29 -13.66 -7.67
CA GLU A 60 5.23 -14.35 -6.80
C GLU A 60 6.63 -14.33 -7.38
N ILE A 61 7.61 -13.88 -6.59
CA ILE A 61 9.01 -13.77 -7.01
C ILE A 61 9.91 -14.39 -5.94
N ARG A 62 10.82 -15.24 -6.40
CA ARG A 62 11.96 -15.74 -5.64
C ARG A 62 13.27 -15.23 -6.25
N ALA A 63 14.22 -14.83 -5.42
CA ALA A 63 15.52 -14.34 -5.89
C ALA A 63 16.67 -14.75 -4.95
N GLY A 64 17.87 -14.92 -5.50
CA GLY A 64 19.07 -15.32 -4.73
C GLY A 64 19.15 -16.80 -4.36
N TYR A 65 18.36 -17.65 -5.02
CA TYR A 65 18.36 -19.11 -4.84
C TYR A 65 19.01 -19.88 -6.00
N GLY A 66 19.49 -19.18 -7.03
CA GLY A 66 20.16 -19.78 -8.17
C GLY A 66 21.55 -20.34 -7.82
N HIS A 67 22.19 -21.00 -8.79
CA HIS A 67 23.51 -21.61 -8.58
C HIS A 67 24.63 -20.59 -8.33
N LYS A 68 24.47 -19.35 -8.79
CA LYS A 68 25.48 -18.31 -8.66
C LYS A 68 25.28 -17.58 -7.33
N THR A 69 26.37 -17.41 -6.59
CA THR A 69 26.39 -16.45 -5.49
C THR A 69 26.40 -15.03 -6.06
N LEU A 70 25.35 -14.29 -5.72
CA LEU A 70 25.15 -12.88 -6.05
C LEU A 70 25.30 -12.03 -4.79
N SER A 71 25.63 -10.75 -4.98
CA SER A 71 25.55 -9.79 -3.88
C SER A 71 24.08 -9.50 -3.53
N ASN A 72 23.81 -9.03 -2.32
CA ASN A 72 22.45 -8.64 -1.92
C ASN A 72 21.86 -7.56 -2.84
N GLU A 73 22.69 -6.62 -3.31
CA GLU A 73 22.29 -5.58 -4.28
C GLU A 73 21.88 -6.19 -5.63
N ASP A 74 22.67 -7.15 -6.16
CA ASP A 74 22.36 -7.83 -7.42
C ASP A 74 21.08 -8.68 -7.31
N ILE A 75 20.86 -9.33 -6.16
CA ILE A 75 19.62 -10.10 -5.89
C ILE A 75 18.41 -9.17 -5.94
N MET A 76 18.49 -8.03 -5.26
CA MET A 76 17.40 -7.06 -5.22
C MET A 76 17.14 -6.42 -6.58
N TYR A 77 18.20 -6.08 -7.32
CA TYR A 77 18.09 -5.59 -8.69
C TYR A 77 17.46 -6.64 -9.62
N ALA A 78 17.88 -7.90 -9.56
CA ALA A 78 17.30 -8.98 -10.36
C ALA A 78 15.82 -9.22 -10.02
N ALA A 79 15.46 -9.18 -8.73
CA ALA A 79 14.07 -9.27 -8.28
C ALA A 79 13.21 -8.12 -8.81
N GLY A 80 13.72 -6.88 -8.71
CA GLY A 80 13.09 -5.69 -9.28
C GLY A 80 12.89 -5.82 -10.78
N PHE A 81 13.93 -6.20 -11.51
CA PHE A 81 13.87 -6.41 -12.96
C PHE A 81 12.80 -7.42 -13.34
N LEU A 82 12.74 -8.56 -12.66
CA LEU A 82 11.73 -9.56 -12.92
C LEU A 82 10.31 -9.04 -12.67
N GLU A 83 10.08 -8.31 -11.58
CA GLU A 83 8.79 -7.68 -11.29
C GLU A 83 8.40 -6.67 -12.37
N GLY A 84 9.33 -5.80 -12.77
CA GLY A 84 9.08 -4.78 -13.78
C GLY A 84 8.74 -5.40 -15.12
N TYR A 85 9.46 -6.44 -15.51
CA TYR A 85 9.21 -7.18 -16.74
C TYR A 85 7.85 -7.88 -16.74
N LEU A 86 7.52 -8.60 -15.66
CA LEU A 86 6.27 -9.35 -15.55
C LEU A 86 5.06 -8.41 -15.46
N THR A 87 5.16 -7.30 -14.73
CA THR A 87 4.00 -6.43 -14.44
C THR A 87 3.91 -5.21 -15.36
N ALA A 88 4.88 -5.00 -16.25
CA ALA A 88 4.94 -3.85 -17.15
C ALA A 88 3.60 -3.43 -17.78
N PRO A 89 2.80 -4.30 -18.44
CA PRO A 89 1.53 -3.87 -19.04
C PRO A 89 0.62 -3.11 -18.06
N HIS A 90 0.44 -3.66 -16.85
CA HIS A 90 -0.39 -3.03 -15.82
C HIS A 90 0.31 -1.87 -15.10
N MET A 91 1.64 -1.75 -15.16
CA MET A 91 2.32 -0.53 -14.72
C MET A 91 1.91 0.67 -15.59
N TYR A 92 1.77 0.49 -16.91
CA TYR A 92 1.28 1.54 -17.81
C TYR A 92 -0.17 1.92 -17.50
N ASP A 93 -1.05 0.92 -17.39
CA ASP A 93 -2.46 1.15 -17.06
C ASP A 93 -2.61 1.89 -15.71
N HIS A 94 -1.89 1.42 -14.69
CA HIS A 94 -1.97 2.00 -13.36
C HIS A 94 -1.40 3.42 -13.31
N ALA A 95 -0.27 3.68 -13.98
CA ALA A 95 0.27 5.04 -14.11
C ALA A 95 -0.71 5.97 -14.83
N ALA A 96 -1.34 5.51 -15.93
CA ALA A 96 -2.32 6.31 -16.68
C ALA A 96 -3.58 6.63 -15.86
N ASN A 97 -3.96 5.75 -14.93
CA ASN A 97 -5.10 5.93 -14.02
C ASN A 97 -4.76 6.87 -12.86
N MET A 98 -3.59 6.67 -12.22
CA MET A 98 -3.20 7.38 -10.99
C MET A 98 -2.62 8.76 -11.24
N TYR A 99 -1.88 8.96 -12.33
CA TYR A 99 -1.26 10.23 -12.67
C TYR A 99 -2.24 11.42 -12.62
N PRO A 100 -3.41 11.39 -13.30
CA PRO A 100 -4.37 12.51 -13.26
C PRO A 100 -5.08 12.66 -11.91
N GLN A 101 -4.98 11.68 -10.99
CA GLN A 101 -5.57 11.80 -9.65
C GLN A 101 -4.75 12.75 -8.77
N LEU A 102 -3.41 12.71 -8.89
CA LEU A 102 -2.51 13.52 -8.07
C LEU A 102 -1.95 14.75 -8.81
N ILE A 103 -1.53 14.59 -10.07
CA ILE A 103 -0.87 15.66 -10.83
C ILE A 103 -1.88 16.30 -11.79
N LYS A 104 -2.41 17.45 -11.37
CA LYS A 104 -3.49 18.16 -12.09
C LYS A 104 -3.01 19.13 -13.17
N ASN A 105 -1.77 19.63 -13.08
CA ASN A 105 -1.25 20.63 -14.01
C ASN A 105 0.29 20.53 -14.16
N PRO A 106 0.89 21.17 -15.18
CA PRO A 106 2.33 21.12 -15.44
C PRO A 106 3.21 21.69 -14.31
N THR A 107 2.72 22.69 -13.57
CA THR A 107 3.45 23.31 -12.44
C THR A 107 3.59 22.33 -11.28
N VAL A 108 2.51 21.60 -10.95
CA VAL A 108 2.55 20.53 -9.95
C VAL A 108 3.51 19.43 -10.39
N ARG A 109 3.46 19.01 -11.67
CA ARG A 109 4.38 18.02 -12.23
C ARG A 109 5.84 18.43 -12.03
N SER A 110 6.21 19.65 -12.44
CA SER A 110 7.60 20.09 -12.42
C SER A 110 8.15 20.25 -11.00
N GLY A 111 7.35 20.79 -10.06
CA GLY A 111 7.79 20.91 -8.67
C GLY A 111 7.94 19.55 -7.97
N VAL A 112 7.00 18.63 -8.16
CA VAL A 112 7.11 17.26 -7.63
C VAL A 112 8.32 16.54 -8.22
N GLN A 113 8.49 16.60 -9.55
CA GLN A 113 9.63 15.97 -10.23
C GLN A 113 10.98 16.52 -9.74
N ASN A 114 11.09 17.84 -9.54
CA ASN A 114 12.30 18.47 -9.02
C ASN A 114 12.59 18.04 -7.57
N PHE A 115 11.57 18.04 -6.70
CA PHE A 115 11.73 17.59 -5.32
C PHE A 115 12.18 16.13 -5.26
N MET A 116 11.51 15.23 -5.99
CA MET A 116 11.84 13.81 -6.02
C MET A 116 13.23 13.55 -6.60
N ALA A 117 13.66 14.31 -7.60
CA ALA A 117 15.02 14.21 -8.14
C ALA A 117 16.09 14.57 -7.10
N LYS A 118 15.88 15.64 -6.31
CA LYS A 118 16.77 16.01 -5.20
C LYS A 118 16.78 14.96 -4.09
N GLN A 119 15.61 14.42 -3.75
CA GLN A 119 15.45 13.38 -2.73
C GLN A 119 16.16 12.08 -3.14
N ASP A 120 16.03 11.64 -4.39
CA ASP A 120 16.72 10.46 -4.92
C ASP A 120 18.25 10.68 -4.95
N GLN A 121 18.69 11.86 -5.40
CA GLN A 121 20.12 12.22 -5.39
C GLN A 121 20.70 12.19 -3.97
N TRP A 122 20.01 12.80 -3.01
CA TRP A 122 20.42 12.79 -1.60
C TRP A 122 20.45 11.37 -1.04
N THR A 123 19.41 10.57 -1.29
CA THR A 123 19.32 9.16 -0.86
C THR A 123 20.52 8.36 -1.37
N ARG A 124 20.83 8.44 -2.67
CA ARG A 124 21.96 7.75 -3.28
C ARG A 124 23.31 8.28 -2.78
N GLN A 125 23.40 9.55 -2.40
CA GLN A 125 24.61 10.10 -1.76
C GLN A 125 24.79 9.51 -0.36
N GLN A 126 23.73 9.45 0.45
CA GLN A 126 23.79 8.87 1.79
C GLN A 126 24.14 7.38 1.75
N ILE A 127 23.58 6.61 0.82
CA ILE A 127 23.93 5.19 0.62
C ILE A 127 25.44 5.04 0.31
N ARG A 128 25.98 5.89 -0.58
CA ARG A 128 27.40 5.84 -0.95
C ARG A 128 28.34 6.23 0.19
N ASN A 129 27.94 7.20 1.00
CA ASN A 129 28.78 7.75 2.06
C ASN A 129 28.75 6.91 3.35
N ASN A 130 27.69 6.13 3.58
CA ASN A 130 27.46 5.42 4.83
C ASN A 130 27.35 3.90 4.64
N LYS A 131 28.22 3.29 3.82
CA LYS A 131 28.16 1.87 3.46
C LYS A 131 28.24 0.90 4.64
N ASP A 132 28.88 1.31 5.74
CA ASP A 132 29.03 0.47 6.93
C ASP A 132 27.80 0.54 7.85
N ASP A 133 26.92 1.54 7.70
CA ASP A 133 25.66 1.64 8.44
C ASP A 133 24.64 0.63 7.86
N PRO A 134 24.15 -0.33 8.66
CA PRO A 134 23.16 -1.30 8.21
C PRO A 134 21.92 -0.68 7.58
N PHE A 135 21.44 0.45 8.11
CA PHE A 135 20.26 1.13 7.56
C PHE A 135 20.49 1.64 6.15
N TRP A 136 21.65 2.25 5.89
CA TRP A 136 21.98 2.76 4.57
C TRP A 136 22.33 1.64 3.58
N ARG A 137 22.84 0.49 4.03
CA ARG A 137 22.91 -0.72 3.20
C ARG A 137 21.53 -1.20 2.77
N HIS A 138 20.56 -1.26 3.69
CA HIS A 138 19.19 -1.67 3.38
C HIS A 138 18.47 -0.66 2.49
N ALA A 139 18.74 0.64 2.64
CA ALA A 139 18.32 1.65 1.68
C ALA A 139 18.90 1.36 0.28
N GLY A 140 20.19 1.01 0.19
CA GLY A 140 20.84 0.54 -1.04
C GLY A 140 20.13 -0.64 -1.70
N TYR A 141 19.73 -1.65 -0.91
CA TYR A 141 18.98 -2.81 -1.40
C TYR A 141 17.65 -2.43 -2.04
N ILE A 142 16.89 -1.54 -1.40
CA ILE A 142 15.58 -1.12 -1.90
C ILE A 142 15.72 -0.22 -3.15
N ILE A 143 16.73 0.65 -3.19
CA ILE A 143 17.01 1.45 -4.39
C ILE A 143 17.50 0.57 -5.55
N ALA A 144 18.31 -0.47 -5.29
CA ALA A 144 18.70 -1.44 -6.31
C ALA A 144 17.47 -2.18 -6.89
N GLN A 145 16.48 -2.53 -6.06
CA GLN A 145 15.22 -3.11 -6.53
C GLN A 145 14.42 -2.12 -7.39
N LEU A 146 14.39 -0.84 -7.03
CA LEU A 146 13.73 0.19 -7.84
C LEU A 146 14.39 0.38 -9.21
N ASP A 147 15.72 0.39 -9.24
CA ASP A 147 16.50 0.47 -10.49
C ASP A 147 16.24 -0.77 -11.36
N GLY A 148 16.20 -1.95 -10.73
CA GLY A 148 15.81 -3.19 -11.38
C GLY A 148 14.40 -3.08 -12.00
N LEU A 149 13.42 -2.64 -11.21
CA LEU A 149 12.02 -2.47 -11.66
C LEU A 149 11.91 -1.63 -12.93
N TYR A 150 12.58 -0.47 -12.94
CA TYR A 150 12.64 0.38 -14.13
C TYR A 150 13.23 -0.36 -15.33
N MET A 151 14.37 -1.03 -15.14
CA MET A 151 15.07 -1.73 -16.23
C MET A 151 14.30 -2.93 -16.77
N GLY A 152 13.56 -3.64 -15.91
CA GLY A 152 12.66 -4.72 -16.32
C GLY A 152 11.50 -4.22 -17.18
N ALA A 153 10.87 -3.12 -16.77
CA ALA A 153 9.80 -2.48 -17.54
C ALA A 153 10.33 -1.93 -18.88
N LEU A 154 11.54 -1.37 -18.89
CA LEU A 154 12.22 -0.89 -20.09
C LEU A 154 12.48 -2.03 -21.09
N GLU A 155 12.98 -3.18 -20.64
CA GLU A 155 13.22 -4.33 -21.51
C GLU A 155 11.90 -4.87 -22.08
N TRP A 156 10.83 -4.96 -21.27
CA TRP A 156 9.50 -5.32 -21.77
C TRP A 156 9.03 -4.34 -22.85
N ALA A 157 9.17 -3.03 -22.62
CA ALA A 157 8.75 -2.00 -23.57
C ALA A 157 9.50 -2.11 -24.90
N LYS A 158 10.82 -2.34 -24.85
CA LYS A 158 11.67 -2.57 -26.02
C LYS A 158 11.20 -3.79 -26.83
N LEU A 159 10.96 -4.92 -26.18
CA LEU A 159 10.49 -6.14 -26.86
C LEU A 159 9.11 -5.97 -27.51
N HIS A 160 8.24 -5.16 -26.89
CA HIS A 160 6.87 -4.92 -27.36
C HIS A 160 6.72 -3.65 -28.21
N LYS A 161 7.83 -2.99 -28.56
CA LYS A 161 7.87 -1.72 -29.32
C LYS A 161 6.96 -0.64 -28.71
N GLN A 162 6.90 -0.58 -27.39
CA GLN A 162 6.17 0.44 -26.63
C GLN A 162 7.10 1.57 -26.19
N THR A 163 6.54 2.77 -26.04
CA THR A 163 7.27 3.89 -25.43
C THR A 163 7.60 3.55 -23.97
N PRO A 164 8.87 3.60 -23.53
CA PRO A 164 9.23 3.29 -22.15
C PRO A 164 8.56 4.24 -21.14
N LEU A 165 8.17 3.72 -19.98
CA LEU A 165 7.93 4.55 -18.80
C LEU A 165 9.22 5.32 -18.49
N SER A 166 9.09 6.57 -18.04
CA SER A 166 10.24 7.33 -17.56
C SER A 166 10.64 6.89 -16.15
N VAL A 167 11.86 7.21 -15.73
CA VAL A 167 12.31 7.01 -14.33
C VAL A 167 11.35 7.71 -13.35
N PHE A 168 10.89 8.91 -13.71
CA PHE A 168 9.92 9.65 -12.92
C PHE A 168 8.59 8.90 -12.79
N ASP A 169 8.09 8.24 -13.84
CA ASP A 169 6.83 7.50 -13.76
C ASP A 169 6.95 6.32 -12.77
N VAL A 170 8.09 5.62 -12.77
CA VAL A 170 8.34 4.51 -11.82
C VAL A 170 8.51 5.02 -10.38
N GLN A 171 9.23 6.13 -10.19
CA GLN A 171 9.35 6.77 -8.88
C GLN A 171 7.99 7.30 -8.38
N PHE A 172 7.19 7.90 -9.26
CA PHE A 172 5.85 8.40 -8.97
C PHE A 172 4.95 7.30 -8.41
N LEU A 173 4.94 6.12 -9.04
CA LEU A 173 4.15 4.97 -8.57
C LEU A 173 4.53 4.59 -7.13
N ASN A 174 5.82 4.60 -6.78
CA ASN A 174 6.27 4.24 -5.44
C ASN A 174 6.01 5.33 -4.40
N ALA A 175 5.89 6.58 -4.82
CA ALA A 175 5.69 7.72 -3.94
C ALA A 175 4.22 8.15 -3.79
N VAL A 176 3.24 7.43 -4.37
CA VAL A 176 1.83 7.85 -4.39
C VAL A 176 1.28 8.26 -3.01
N GLY A 177 1.62 7.52 -1.95
CA GLY A 177 1.23 7.88 -0.58
C GLY A 177 1.94 9.14 -0.06
N ASP A 178 3.24 9.27 -0.32
CA ASP A 178 4.03 10.44 0.05
C ASP A 178 3.58 11.72 -0.67
N LEU A 179 3.08 11.59 -1.90
CA LEU A 179 2.57 12.71 -2.69
C LEU A 179 1.32 13.37 -2.09
N LEU A 180 0.57 12.64 -1.25
CA LEU A 180 -0.61 13.17 -0.57
C LEU A 180 -0.26 14.31 0.39
N ASP A 181 0.91 14.26 1.03
CA ASP A 181 1.42 15.32 1.90
C ASP A 181 2.40 16.25 1.17
N LEU A 182 3.21 15.71 0.24
CA LEU A 182 4.22 16.49 -0.46
C LEU A 182 3.61 17.57 -1.36
N ILE A 183 2.55 17.25 -2.11
CA ILE A 183 1.91 18.22 -3.01
C ILE A 183 1.37 19.43 -2.21
N PRO A 184 0.60 19.24 -1.12
CA PRO A 184 0.22 20.34 -0.23
C PRO A 184 1.40 21.08 0.42
N ALA A 185 2.53 20.41 0.66
CA ALA A 185 3.73 21.06 1.21
C ALA A 185 4.43 21.99 0.21
N LEU A 186 4.43 21.63 -1.08
CA LEU A 186 5.10 22.39 -2.13
C LEU A 186 4.25 23.53 -2.71
N PHE A 187 2.93 23.38 -2.67
CA PHE A 187 2.03 24.30 -3.37
C PHE A 187 0.93 24.82 -2.44
N GLU A 188 0.79 26.15 -2.40
CA GLU A 188 -0.35 26.78 -1.77
C GLU A 188 -1.57 26.63 -2.68
N TYR A 189 -2.50 25.77 -2.30
CA TYR A 189 -3.81 25.76 -2.91
C TYR A 189 -4.65 26.86 -2.26
N SER A 190 -5.19 27.78 -3.08
CA SER A 190 -6.25 28.64 -2.59
C SER A 190 -7.40 27.74 -2.11
N THR A 191 -8.03 28.10 -1.00
CA THR A 191 -9.14 27.40 -0.33
C THR A 191 -10.39 27.18 -1.21
N ARG A 192 -10.30 27.39 -2.52
CA ARG A 192 -11.39 27.36 -3.50
C ARG A 192 -11.16 26.47 -4.73
N SER A 193 -9.95 25.95 -4.98
CA SER A 193 -9.70 25.14 -6.19
C SER A 193 -9.50 23.66 -5.87
N GLY A 194 -10.62 23.00 -5.54
CA GLY A 194 -10.74 21.56 -5.37
C GLY A 194 -12.09 21.20 -4.73
N GLN A 195 -13.20 21.46 -5.43
CA GLN A 195 -14.55 21.19 -4.92
C GLN A 195 -14.76 19.69 -4.67
N CYS A 196 -14.89 19.30 -3.40
CA CYS A 196 -16.14 18.76 -2.88
C CYS A 196 -16.64 19.80 -1.87
N ASN A 197 -17.78 20.45 -2.16
CA ASN A 197 -18.34 21.48 -1.30
C ASN A 197 -18.76 20.84 0.03
N VAL A 198 -18.06 21.16 1.11
CA VAL A 198 -18.62 21.05 2.48
C VAL A 198 -18.99 22.47 2.91
N ASP A 199 -20.24 22.64 3.31
CA ASP A 199 -20.85 23.92 3.64
C ASP A 199 -20.04 24.73 4.67
N ALA A 200 -20.19 26.06 4.59
CA ALA A 200 -19.65 27.02 5.53
C ALA A 200 -20.25 26.78 6.93
N GLY A 201 -19.57 25.94 7.71
CA GLY A 201 -19.99 25.50 9.04
C GLY A 201 -19.37 24.16 9.47
N GLY A 202 -18.89 23.36 8.52
CA GLY A 202 -18.14 22.13 8.79
C GLY A 202 -16.66 22.38 9.03
N HIS A 203 -16.11 21.85 10.12
CA HIS A 203 -14.67 21.83 10.37
C HIS A 203 -13.94 21.05 9.26
N GLY A 204 -13.30 21.75 8.32
CA GLY A 204 -12.51 21.09 7.27
C GLY A 204 -12.01 22.05 6.19
N LYS A 205 -11.00 22.88 6.49
CA LYS A 205 -10.41 23.81 5.51
C LYS A 205 -9.38 23.20 4.57
N TYR A 206 -9.05 21.92 4.73
CA TYR A 206 -8.13 21.18 3.86
C TYR A 206 -8.57 19.73 3.79
N GLN A 207 -9.24 19.33 2.71
CA GLN A 207 -9.53 17.93 2.45
C GLN A 207 -9.01 17.59 1.05
N TRP A 208 -7.69 17.35 0.98
CA TRP A 208 -7.20 16.34 0.05
C TRP A 208 -7.71 15.00 0.58
N ASP A 209 -8.98 14.70 0.30
CA ASP A 209 -9.73 13.58 0.86
C ASP A 209 -9.36 12.27 0.16
N MET A 210 -8.06 12.04 -0.02
CA MET A 210 -7.50 10.86 -0.70
C MET A 210 -6.51 10.19 0.25
N GLY A 211 -6.97 9.24 1.06
CA GLY A 211 -6.12 8.50 1.99
C GLY A 211 -6.81 8.19 3.32
N HIS A 212 -7.99 7.57 3.27
CA HIS A 212 -8.63 7.06 4.48
C HIS A 212 -8.45 5.54 4.55
N CYS A 213 -8.47 4.93 5.71
CA CYS A 213 -8.39 3.47 5.86
C CYS A 213 -9.07 3.09 7.17
N SER A 214 -9.52 1.84 7.25
CA SER A 214 -9.99 1.27 8.51
C SER A 214 -9.20 0.00 8.79
N ALA A 215 -8.65 -0.14 9.99
CA ALA A 215 -8.00 -1.36 10.44
C ALA A 215 -8.58 -1.84 11.77
N LEU A 216 -8.53 -3.15 11.99
CA LEU A 216 -8.93 -3.75 13.24
C LEU A 216 -8.00 -4.93 13.55
N ILE A 217 -7.48 -4.96 14.76
CA ILE A 217 -6.85 -6.13 15.36
C ILE A 217 -7.79 -6.61 16.47
N LYS A 218 -8.22 -7.86 16.42
CA LYS A 218 -9.19 -8.45 17.35
C LYS A 218 -8.63 -9.72 17.96
N VAL A 219 -8.54 -9.77 19.29
CA VAL A 219 -8.24 -11.00 20.02
C VAL A 219 -9.53 -11.63 20.54
N LEU A 220 -9.70 -12.94 20.41
CA LEU A 220 -10.88 -13.63 20.95
C LEU A 220 -10.88 -13.68 22.49
N PRO A 221 -12.05 -13.85 23.15
CA PRO A 221 -12.18 -13.69 24.60
C PRO A 221 -11.25 -14.56 25.44
N GLY A 222 -11.00 -15.81 25.02
CA GLY A 222 -10.06 -16.73 25.66
C GLY A 222 -8.70 -16.80 24.96
N TYR A 223 -8.36 -15.81 24.12
CA TYR A 223 -7.15 -15.77 23.29
C TYR A 223 -7.02 -16.96 22.34
N GLU A 224 -8.14 -17.56 21.93
CA GLU A 224 -8.21 -18.73 21.06
C GLU A 224 -7.65 -18.44 19.66
N ASN A 225 -7.80 -17.19 19.22
CA ASN A 225 -7.23 -16.67 17.99
C ASN A 225 -7.03 -15.16 18.08
N ILE A 226 -6.24 -14.62 17.15
CA ILE A 226 -6.11 -13.20 16.88
C ILE A 226 -6.34 -12.96 15.38
N TYR A 227 -7.26 -12.07 15.07
CA TYR A 227 -7.55 -11.62 13.71
C TYR A 227 -7.00 -10.23 13.50
N PHE A 228 -6.59 -9.95 12.28
CA PHE A 228 -6.15 -8.63 11.88
C PHE A 228 -6.57 -8.38 10.44
N ALA A 229 -7.09 -7.19 10.21
CA ALA A 229 -7.62 -6.81 8.92
C ALA A 229 -7.39 -5.34 8.64
N HIS A 230 -7.31 -5.06 7.35
CA HIS A 230 -7.14 -3.72 6.83
C HIS A 230 -8.07 -3.54 5.62
N SER A 231 -8.84 -2.46 5.63
CA SER A 231 -9.73 -2.01 4.57
C SER A 231 -9.23 -0.66 4.07
N SER A 232 -8.49 -0.65 2.97
CA SER A 232 -7.93 0.57 2.39
C SER A 232 -9.05 1.44 1.86
N TRP A 233 -8.98 2.76 2.03
CA TRP A 233 -9.80 3.70 1.29
C TRP A 233 -9.01 4.64 0.39
N PHE A 234 -9.35 4.62 -0.90
CA PHE A 234 -8.71 5.45 -1.89
C PHE A 234 -9.61 5.61 -3.11
N THR A 235 -9.16 6.40 -4.11
CA THR A 235 -9.87 6.51 -5.38
C THR A 235 -10.07 5.14 -6.04
N TYR A 236 -11.24 4.91 -6.65
CA TYR A 236 -11.49 3.70 -7.41
C TYR A 236 -10.55 3.52 -8.60
N ALA A 237 -9.94 4.58 -9.12
CA ALA A 237 -8.92 4.47 -10.17
C ALA A 237 -7.69 3.63 -9.72
N ALA A 238 -7.49 3.47 -8.41
CA ALA A 238 -6.42 2.66 -7.84
C ALA A 238 -6.74 1.17 -7.77
N THR A 239 -7.96 0.71 -8.07
CA THR A 239 -8.39 -0.70 -7.93
C THR A 239 -7.70 -1.71 -8.86
N LEU A 240 -6.62 -1.34 -9.55
CA LEU A 240 -5.80 -2.26 -10.33
C LEU A 240 -4.82 -2.91 -9.37
N ARG A 241 -5.23 -4.04 -8.77
CA ARG A 241 -4.53 -4.64 -7.62
C ARG A 241 -3.64 -5.80 -8.01
N ILE A 242 -2.51 -5.92 -7.31
CA ILE A 242 -1.65 -7.10 -7.32
C ILE A 242 -1.39 -7.53 -5.88
N TYR A 243 -1.71 -8.78 -5.53
CA TYR A 243 -1.23 -9.38 -4.29
C TYR A 243 0.16 -9.96 -4.53
N LYS A 244 1.12 -9.60 -3.69
CA LYS A 244 2.54 -9.89 -3.90
C LYS A 244 3.09 -10.83 -2.85
N HIS A 245 3.83 -11.82 -3.31
CA HIS A 245 4.62 -12.74 -2.50
C HIS A 245 6.09 -12.61 -2.93
N TRP A 246 6.93 -12.13 -2.03
CA TRP A 246 8.37 -12.04 -2.27
C TRP A 246 9.10 -12.98 -1.34
N ASN A 247 10.12 -13.63 -1.87
CA ASN A 247 11.06 -14.43 -1.09
C ASN A 247 12.47 -14.23 -1.66
N PHE A 248 13.21 -13.30 -1.07
CA PHE A 248 14.55 -12.94 -1.48
C PHE A 248 15.57 -13.46 -0.46
N ASN A 249 16.56 -14.20 -0.95
CA ASN A 249 17.60 -14.79 -0.12
C ASN A 249 18.70 -13.76 0.22
N ILE A 250 18.34 -12.74 0.99
CA ILE A 250 19.27 -11.69 1.40
C ILE A 250 20.02 -12.15 2.64
N VAL A 251 21.36 -12.15 2.55
CA VAL A 251 22.25 -12.56 3.63
C VAL A 251 22.99 -11.32 4.15
N ASP A 252 22.42 -10.67 5.16
CA ASP A 252 23.05 -9.59 5.93
C ASP A 252 22.69 -9.82 7.42
N ALA A 253 23.64 -9.62 8.33
CA ALA A 253 23.46 -9.85 9.76
C ALA A 253 22.33 -9.02 10.38
N TYR A 254 21.93 -7.92 9.73
CA TYR A 254 20.87 -7.02 10.17
C TYR A 254 19.56 -7.20 9.39
N THR A 255 19.52 -8.11 8.42
CA THR A 255 18.26 -8.52 7.76
C THR A 255 17.58 -9.60 8.59
N ARG A 256 16.32 -9.36 8.98
CA ARG A 256 15.48 -10.33 9.70
C ARG A 256 14.58 -11.13 8.77
N THR A 257 14.18 -10.54 7.64
CA THR A 257 13.43 -11.27 6.63
C THR A 257 13.62 -10.67 5.25
N GLY A 258 13.84 -11.55 4.26
CA GLY A 258 13.66 -11.24 2.83
C GLY A 258 12.35 -11.80 2.27
N ARG A 259 11.49 -12.38 3.12
CA ARG A 259 10.22 -13.00 2.76
C ARG A 259 9.04 -12.19 3.27
N VAL A 260 8.15 -11.80 2.37
CA VAL A 260 6.97 -10.97 2.68
C VAL A 260 5.77 -11.34 1.81
N SER A 261 4.56 -11.10 2.31
CA SER A 261 3.31 -11.25 1.55
C SER A 261 2.37 -10.09 1.86
N PHE A 262 1.89 -9.38 0.84
CA PHE A 262 1.22 -8.10 1.01
C PHE A 262 0.31 -7.74 -0.17
N SER A 263 -0.73 -6.96 0.10
CA SER A 263 -1.56 -6.36 -0.95
C SER A 263 -0.86 -5.15 -1.55
N SER A 264 -0.95 -4.94 -2.86
CA SER A 264 -0.15 -3.94 -3.57
C SER A 264 -0.80 -3.55 -4.90
N TYR A 265 -0.05 -2.75 -5.67
CA TYR A 265 -0.39 -2.27 -7.01
C TYR A 265 0.75 -2.58 -8.02
N PRO A 266 0.47 -2.52 -9.33
CA PRO A 266 1.49 -2.64 -10.38
C PRO A 266 2.59 -1.58 -10.24
N GLY A 267 3.86 -1.99 -10.24
CA GLY A 267 5.02 -1.10 -10.14
C GLY A 267 5.32 -0.54 -8.73
N PHE A 268 4.48 -0.85 -7.75
CA PHE A 268 4.70 -0.42 -6.38
C PHE A 268 5.57 -1.43 -5.63
N LEU A 269 6.75 -1.04 -5.20
CA LEU A 269 7.60 -1.85 -4.33
C LEU A 269 7.20 -1.67 -2.85
N VAL A 270 5.93 -1.37 -2.58
CA VAL A 270 5.32 -1.11 -1.28
C VAL A 270 3.82 -1.45 -1.39
N SER A 271 3.15 -1.70 -0.27
CA SER A 271 1.73 -2.00 -0.22
C SER A 271 0.87 -0.78 -0.53
N LEU A 272 1.19 0.40 0.03
CA LEU A 272 0.35 1.61 0.09
C LEU A 272 -0.94 1.41 0.89
N ASP A 273 -1.39 0.18 1.17
CA ASP A 273 -2.64 -0.01 1.90
C ASP A 273 -2.56 0.48 3.37
N ASP A 274 -1.66 0.07 4.26
CA ASP A 274 -0.68 -1.02 4.15
C ASP A 274 -1.15 -2.31 4.86
N PHE A 275 -0.94 -3.47 4.24
CA PHE A 275 -1.13 -4.79 4.87
C PHE A 275 0.05 -5.70 4.52
N TYR A 276 0.84 -6.10 5.52
CA TYR A 276 1.98 -7.00 5.35
C TYR A 276 1.97 -8.18 6.34
N ILE A 277 2.30 -9.35 5.82
CA ILE A 277 2.76 -10.51 6.57
C ILE A 277 4.27 -10.66 6.33
N LEU A 278 5.08 -10.46 7.38
CA LEU A 278 6.54 -10.47 7.30
C LEU A 278 7.09 -11.80 7.84
N GLY A 279 8.14 -12.32 7.20
CA GLY A 279 8.78 -13.56 7.63
C GLY A 279 9.50 -13.51 8.98
N SER A 280 9.68 -12.32 9.56
CA SER A 280 10.11 -12.13 10.95
C SER A 280 9.01 -12.43 11.98
N GLY A 281 7.81 -12.82 11.54
CA GLY A 281 6.64 -13.04 12.38
C GLY A 281 5.87 -11.76 12.72
N LEU A 282 6.22 -10.64 12.10
CA LEU A 282 5.55 -9.36 12.25
C LEU A 282 4.41 -9.23 11.23
N ILE A 283 3.29 -8.65 11.67
CA ILE A 283 2.25 -8.10 10.82
C ILE A 283 2.35 -6.58 10.89
N MET A 284 2.36 -5.92 9.75
CA MET A 284 2.35 -4.46 9.68
C MET A 284 1.09 -4.00 8.95
N LEU A 285 0.24 -3.25 9.67
CA LEU A 285 -0.92 -2.57 9.13
C LEU A 285 -0.76 -1.06 9.30
N GLN A 286 -1.54 -0.26 8.58
CA GLN A 286 -1.50 1.20 8.74
C GLN A 286 -2.85 1.87 8.42
N THR A 287 -3.16 3.02 9.01
CA THR A 287 -4.19 3.97 8.50
C THR A 287 -3.68 5.41 8.54
N THR A 288 -4.02 6.22 7.54
CA THR A 288 -3.36 7.52 7.30
C THR A 288 -3.97 8.61 8.16
N ASN A 289 -3.16 9.32 8.94
CA ASN A 289 -3.61 10.49 9.68
C ASN A 289 -3.46 11.73 8.80
N SER A 290 -4.30 12.72 9.02
CA SER A 290 -4.15 14.03 8.38
C SER A 290 -3.34 14.96 9.28
N VAL A 291 -2.53 15.82 8.68
CA VAL A 291 -1.87 16.92 9.39
C VAL A 291 -2.52 18.21 8.93
N PHE A 292 -3.32 18.85 9.79
CA PHE A 292 -4.00 20.10 9.46
C PHE A 292 -3.12 21.33 9.74
N ASN A 293 -2.07 21.14 10.53
CA ASN A 293 -1.10 22.18 10.85
C ASN A 293 -0.16 22.47 9.67
N GLN A 294 -0.46 23.54 8.94
CA GLN A 294 0.32 23.97 7.77
C GLN A 294 1.78 24.30 8.10
N THR A 295 2.05 24.82 9.30
CA THR A 295 3.42 25.14 9.72
C THR A 295 4.26 23.87 9.83
N LEU A 296 3.66 22.73 10.20
CA LEU A 296 4.35 21.43 10.21
C LEU A 296 4.53 20.89 8.79
N ILE A 297 3.49 20.93 7.95
CA ILE A 297 3.57 20.46 6.56
C ILE A 297 4.69 21.17 5.79
N LYS A 298 4.89 22.48 6.02
CA LYS A 298 5.95 23.27 5.39
C LYS A 298 7.39 22.88 5.81
N GLN A 299 7.57 21.92 6.73
CA GLN A 299 8.89 21.42 7.14
C GLN A 299 9.38 20.21 6.32
N VAL A 300 8.59 19.74 5.36
CA VAL A 300 8.98 18.67 4.43
C VAL A 300 10.14 19.14 3.54
N VAL A 301 11.24 18.39 3.53
CA VAL A 301 12.48 18.71 2.78
C VAL A 301 13.00 17.48 2.01
N PRO A 302 13.70 17.67 0.88
CA PRO A 302 14.18 16.55 0.07
C PRO A 302 15.32 15.76 0.75
N GLU A 303 15.99 16.32 1.75
CA GLU A 303 17.01 15.62 2.57
C GLU A 303 16.38 14.69 3.61
N SER A 304 15.47 13.83 3.18
CA SER A 304 14.75 12.85 3.99
C SER A 304 14.43 11.59 3.18
N LEU A 305 14.00 10.51 3.84
CA LEU A 305 13.54 9.30 3.16
C LEU A 305 12.01 9.27 3.14
N PHE A 306 11.43 9.03 1.97
CA PHE A 306 9.99 8.83 1.83
C PHE A 306 9.51 7.65 2.67
N ALA A 307 8.23 7.68 3.05
CA ALA A 307 7.62 6.67 3.90
C ALA A 307 7.74 5.28 3.30
N TRP A 308 7.50 5.12 1.98
CA TRP A 308 7.63 3.81 1.34
C TRP A 308 9.05 3.20 1.49
N GLN A 309 10.09 4.04 1.47
CA GLN A 309 11.48 3.62 1.67
C GLN A 309 11.69 3.17 3.11
N ARG A 310 11.26 4.00 4.08
CA ARG A 310 11.42 3.72 5.51
C ARG A 310 10.63 2.49 5.97
N VAL A 311 9.40 2.32 5.48
CA VAL A 311 8.58 1.12 5.70
C VAL A 311 9.31 -0.12 5.20
N ARG A 312 9.85 -0.09 3.97
CA ARG A 312 10.56 -1.23 3.39
C ARG A 312 11.84 -1.57 4.16
N ILE A 313 12.60 -0.57 4.62
CA ILE A 313 13.79 -0.78 5.46
C ILE A 313 13.39 -1.40 6.80
N ALA A 314 12.39 -0.83 7.48
CA ALA A 314 11.92 -1.32 8.78
C ALA A 314 11.36 -2.76 8.68
N ASN A 315 10.58 -3.08 7.64
CA ASN A 315 10.06 -4.42 7.40
C ASN A 315 11.16 -5.47 7.22
N MET A 316 12.29 -5.08 6.62
CA MET A 316 13.40 -5.98 6.35
C MET A 316 14.31 -6.19 7.59
N MET A 317 14.48 -5.15 8.42
CA MET A 317 15.43 -5.14 9.54
C MET A 317 14.83 -5.48 10.90
N ALA A 318 13.52 -5.31 11.09
CA ALA A 318 12.92 -5.41 12.42
C ALA A 318 12.59 -6.85 12.84
N ASP A 319 12.92 -7.17 14.10
CA ASP A 319 12.57 -8.44 14.76
C ASP A 319 11.45 -8.26 15.81
N GLY A 320 10.99 -7.03 16.03
CA GLY A 320 9.96 -6.70 17.02
C GLY A 320 9.40 -5.31 16.78
N GLY A 321 8.25 -5.00 17.39
CA GLY A 321 7.56 -3.73 17.19
C GLY A 321 8.40 -2.49 17.54
N LYS A 322 9.15 -2.54 18.65
CA LYS A 322 10.05 -1.43 19.05
C LYS A 322 11.15 -1.18 18.02
N ALA A 323 11.84 -2.24 17.59
CA ALA A 323 12.92 -2.14 16.59
C ALA A 323 12.39 -1.64 15.24
N TRP A 324 11.16 -2.03 14.87
CA TRP A 324 10.48 -1.50 13.69
C TRP A 324 10.27 0.01 13.81
N ALA A 325 9.75 0.47 14.95
CA ALA A 325 9.50 1.89 15.20
C ALA A 325 10.79 2.73 15.18
N GLU A 326 11.85 2.27 15.87
CA GLU A 326 13.15 2.93 15.90
C GLU A 326 13.78 3.03 14.49
N THR A 327 13.69 1.95 13.71
CA THR A 327 14.20 1.92 12.33
C THR A 327 13.40 2.87 11.43
N PHE A 328 12.06 2.81 11.49
CA PHE A 328 11.16 3.64 10.70
C PHE A 328 11.30 5.15 10.99
N SER A 329 11.65 5.51 12.23
CA SER A 329 11.78 6.90 12.69
C SER A 329 12.97 7.63 12.06
N ARG A 330 13.97 6.91 11.54
CA ARG A 330 15.17 7.50 10.94
C ARG A 330 14.83 8.23 9.65
N CYS A 331 15.37 9.44 9.49
CA CYS A 331 15.21 10.28 8.29
C CYS A 331 13.73 10.53 7.93
N ASN A 332 12.86 10.70 8.93
CA ASN A 332 11.44 11.00 8.77
C ASN A 332 11.24 12.17 7.78
N SER A 333 10.45 11.91 6.73
CA SER A 333 10.11 12.89 5.70
C SER A 333 8.94 13.81 6.07
N GLY A 334 8.10 13.42 7.03
CA GLY A 334 6.82 14.10 7.25
C GLY A 334 5.82 13.93 6.11
N THR A 335 6.03 12.93 5.26
CA THR A 335 5.14 12.56 4.16
C THR A 335 4.56 11.18 4.40
N TYR A 336 3.33 10.99 3.91
CA TYR A 336 2.48 9.85 4.20
C TYR A 336 2.34 9.61 5.70
N ASN A 337 1.76 10.60 6.37
CA ASN A 337 1.67 10.66 7.84
C ASN A 337 0.63 9.67 8.37
N ASN A 338 1.07 8.69 9.16
CA ASN A 338 0.34 7.44 9.31
C ASN A 338 0.37 6.95 10.76
N GLN A 339 -0.66 6.20 11.17
CA GLN A 339 -0.62 5.30 12.33
C GLN A 339 -0.33 3.88 11.85
N TYR A 340 0.86 3.37 12.18
CA TYR A 340 1.26 1.98 11.92
C TYR A 340 0.98 1.11 13.14
N MET A 341 0.46 -0.09 12.89
CA MET A 341 0.23 -1.13 13.88
C MET A 341 1.17 -2.29 13.57
N VAL A 342 2.16 -2.49 14.44
CA VAL A 342 3.14 -3.58 14.31
C VAL A 342 2.79 -4.66 15.32
N LEU A 343 2.13 -5.71 14.85
CA LEU A 343 1.73 -6.86 15.66
C LEU A 343 2.79 -7.96 15.54
N ASP A 344 3.43 -8.30 16.65
CA ASP A 344 4.42 -9.38 16.72
C ASP A 344 3.77 -10.70 17.12
N LEU A 345 3.55 -11.58 16.16
CA LEU A 345 2.92 -12.88 16.41
C LEU A 345 3.80 -13.79 17.29
N LYS A 346 5.11 -13.54 17.38
CA LYS A 346 6.01 -14.29 18.29
C LYS A 346 5.66 -14.05 19.77
N LYS A 347 4.97 -12.94 20.07
CA LYS A 347 4.50 -12.57 21.43
C LYS A 347 3.06 -13.00 21.71
N VAL A 348 2.39 -13.63 20.75
CA VAL A 348 1.04 -14.15 20.91
C VAL A 348 1.09 -15.63 21.29
N LYS A 349 0.69 -15.96 22.52
CA LYS A 349 0.53 -17.33 23.01
C LYS A 349 -0.96 -17.65 23.08
N LEU A 350 -1.48 -18.29 22.03
CA LEU A 350 -2.89 -18.65 21.95
C LEU A 350 -3.35 -19.41 23.21
N GLN A 351 -4.58 -19.14 23.64
CA GLN A 351 -5.23 -19.69 24.84
C GLN A 351 -4.52 -19.36 26.16
N LYS A 352 -3.54 -18.45 26.15
CA LYS A 352 -2.70 -18.19 27.33
C LYS A 352 -2.45 -16.71 27.58
N SER A 353 -1.70 -16.03 26.70
CA SER A 353 -1.28 -14.64 26.94
C SER A 353 -0.94 -13.89 25.65
N LEU A 354 -1.09 -12.57 25.73
CA LEU A 354 -0.41 -11.63 24.84
C LEU A 354 0.75 -11.04 25.65
N ASP A 355 1.98 -11.42 25.33
CA ASP A 355 3.16 -10.97 26.05
C ASP A 355 3.53 -9.52 25.67
N GLU A 356 4.26 -8.80 26.53
CA GLU A 356 4.70 -7.43 26.23
C GLU A 356 5.46 -7.35 24.90
N GLY A 357 5.20 -6.27 24.18
CA GLY A 357 5.65 -6.03 22.81
C GLY A 357 4.84 -6.74 21.73
N ALA A 358 3.69 -7.35 22.05
CA ALA A 358 2.81 -7.94 21.04
C ALA A 358 2.24 -6.91 20.08
N LEU A 359 1.91 -5.70 20.52
CA LEU A 359 1.43 -4.63 19.64
C LEU A 359 2.14 -3.32 19.92
N TYR A 360 2.87 -2.82 18.92
CA TYR A 360 3.39 -1.45 18.92
C TYR A 360 2.57 -0.57 17.99
N ILE A 361 2.28 0.63 18.45
CA ILE A 361 1.64 1.69 17.66
C ILE A 361 2.66 2.77 17.40
N VAL A 362 2.81 3.15 16.14
CA VAL A 362 3.79 4.15 15.68
C VAL A 362 3.05 5.21 14.89
N GLU A 363 3.22 6.47 15.25
CA GLU A 363 2.56 7.59 14.58
C GLU A 363 3.58 8.62 14.13
N GLN A 364 3.42 9.06 12.88
CA GLN A 364 4.30 10.05 12.27
C GLN A 364 3.54 11.31 11.92
N ILE A 365 4.21 12.44 12.14
CA ILE A 365 3.94 13.74 11.51
C ILE A 365 5.29 14.33 11.04
N PRO A 366 5.32 15.46 10.32
CA PRO A 366 6.57 16.16 10.05
C PRO A 366 7.36 16.40 11.33
N THR A 367 8.66 16.09 11.31
CA THR A 367 9.64 16.20 12.41
C THR A 367 9.48 15.31 13.63
N LEU A 368 8.36 14.59 13.78
CA LEU A 368 8.10 13.79 14.96
C LEU A 368 7.55 12.41 14.60
N VAL A 369 8.15 11.39 15.20
CA VAL A 369 7.58 10.04 15.27
C VAL A 369 7.44 9.67 16.73
N GLU A 370 6.25 9.25 17.13
CA GLU A 370 5.95 8.76 18.47
C GLU A 370 5.53 7.30 18.40
N TYR A 371 5.96 6.50 19.36
CA TYR A 371 5.59 5.09 19.41
C TYR A 371 5.46 4.56 20.83
N SER A 372 4.56 3.61 21.02
CA SER A 372 4.30 3.00 22.32
C SER A 372 3.83 1.55 22.20
N ASP A 373 4.07 0.76 23.24
CA ASP A 373 3.52 -0.60 23.37
C ASP A 373 2.07 -0.52 23.85
N GLN A 374 1.14 -1.00 23.01
CA GLN A 374 -0.30 -1.02 23.27
C GLN A 374 -0.84 -2.45 23.50
N THR A 375 0.02 -3.39 23.88
CA THR A 375 -0.37 -4.75 24.25
C THR A 375 -1.43 -4.75 25.35
N ASN A 376 -1.32 -3.85 26.34
CA ASN A 376 -2.31 -3.73 27.42
C ASN A 376 -3.71 -3.33 26.95
N VAL A 377 -3.80 -2.51 25.90
CA VAL A 377 -5.09 -2.17 25.28
C VAL A 377 -5.61 -3.37 24.50
N LEU A 378 -4.75 -4.03 23.71
CA LEU A 378 -5.13 -5.19 22.92
C LEU A 378 -5.66 -6.34 23.78
N ARG A 379 -5.10 -6.56 24.98
CA ARG A 379 -5.59 -7.55 25.97
C ARG A 379 -7.06 -7.37 26.34
N LYS A 380 -7.62 -6.15 26.21
CA LYS A 380 -9.04 -5.86 26.46
C LYS A 380 -9.96 -6.32 25.32
N GLY A 381 -9.40 -6.71 24.17
CA GLY A 381 -10.14 -7.40 23.12
C GLY A 381 -9.84 -6.91 21.71
N TYR A 382 -9.43 -5.66 21.51
CA TYR A 382 -9.22 -5.10 20.17
C TYR A 382 -8.37 -3.83 20.13
N TRP A 383 -7.84 -3.53 18.95
CA TRP A 383 -7.27 -2.23 18.56
C TRP A 383 -7.90 -1.77 17.24
N PRO A 384 -8.67 -0.66 17.22
CA PRO A 384 -9.19 -0.07 16.00
C PRO A 384 -8.25 1.03 15.46
N SER A 385 -8.27 1.26 14.15
CA SER A 385 -7.58 2.39 13.51
C SER A 385 -8.45 2.98 12.40
N TYR A 386 -8.53 4.31 12.32
CA TYR A 386 -9.56 5.02 11.53
C TYR A 386 -9.17 6.47 11.18
N ASN A 387 -7.90 6.72 10.83
CA ASN A 387 -7.40 8.03 10.36
C ASN A 387 -7.42 9.17 11.40
N ILE A 388 -7.42 8.82 12.69
CA ILE A 388 -7.27 9.79 13.78
C ILE A 388 -6.12 9.30 14.67
N PRO A 389 -5.14 10.17 14.97
CA PRO A 389 -4.01 9.81 15.79
C PRO A 389 -4.43 9.46 17.23
N PHE A 390 -3.77 8.46 17.79
CA PHE A 390 -3.97 7.95 19.13
C PHE A 390 -3.11 8.70 20.16
N HIS A 391 -1.84 8.95 19.85
CA HIS A 391 -0.95 9.65 20.77
C HIS A 391 -1.39 11.11 20.85
N GLU A 392 -1.72 11.55 22.07
CA GLU A 392 -2.27 12.88 22.33
C GLU A 392 -1.39 14.01 21.78
N LYS A 393 -0.07 13.86 21.89
CA LYS A 393 0.88 14.84 21.35
C LYS A 393 0.79 14.93 19.83
N ILE A 394 0.71 13.80 19.13
CA ILE A 394 0.53 13.76 17.67
C ILE A 394 -0.81 14.40 17.28
N TYR A 395 -1.89 14.06 17.99
CA TYR A 395 -3.22 14.60 17.78
C TYR A 395 -3.24 16.13 17.90
N ASN A 396 -2.69 16.66 18.99
CA ASN A 396 -2.64 18.10 19.28
C ASN A 396 -1.77 18.85 18.26
N LEU A 397 -0.56 18.35 17.97
CA LEU A 397 0.35 19.01 17.02
C LEU A 397 -0.18 19.00 15.59
N SER A 398 -0.91 17.95 15.20
CA SER A 398 -1.56 17.84 13.90
C SER A 398 -2.74 18.79 13.73
N GLY A 399 -3.27 19.36 14.82
CA GLY A 399 -4.37 20.32 14.79
C GLY A 399 -5.76 19.70 14.71
N TYR A 400 -5.96 18.50 15.24
CA TYR A 400 -7.30 17.92 15.36
C TYR A 400 -8.12 18.65 16.45
N ALA A 401 -9.43 18.76 16.23
CA ALA A 401 -10.38 19.27 17.21
C ALA A 401 -11.14 18.11 17.87
N GLU A 402 -11.54 18.29 19.13
CA GLU A 402 -12.28 17.27 19.90
C GLU A 402 -13.55 16.81 19.15
N TYR A 403 -13.55 15.55 18.71
CA TYR A 403 -14.64 14.97 17.94
C TYR A 403 -14.66 13.45 18.11
N LEU A 404 -15.85 12.87 18.27
CA LEU A 404 -16.02 11.42 18.31
C LEU A 404 -16.39 10.87 16.93
N ALA A 405 -15.42 10.24 16.26
CA ALA A 405 -15.60 9.72 14.91
C ALA A 405 -16.65 8.60 14.81
N PRO A 406 -17.48 8.57 13.75
CA PRO A 406 -18.45 7.50 13.47
C PRO A 406 -17.83 6.10 13.51
N ARG A 407 -16.67 5.94 12.88
CA ARG A 407 -15.94 4.67 12.85
C ARG A 407 -15.51 4.21 14.25
N ALA A 408 -15.09 5.13 15.11
CA ALA A 408 -14.77 4.82 16.50
C ALA A 408 -16.01 4.33 17.28
N LYS A 409 -17.18 4.95 17.05
CA LYS A 409 -18.47 4.53 17.65
C LYS A 409 -18.88 3.13 17.16
N ILE A 410 -18.80 2.89 15.85
CA ILE A 410 -19.15 1.60 15.23
C ILE A 410 -18.23 0.48 15.72
N PHE A 411 -16.90 0.67 15.68
CA PHE A 411 -15.97 -0.33 16.21
C PHE A 411 -16.22 -0.61 17.69
N ARG A 412 -16.44 0.42 18.52
CA ARG A 412 -16.74 0.25 19.95
C ARG A 412 -17.99 -0.60 20.18
N ARG A 413 -19.05 -0.37 19.40
CA ARG A 413 -20.31 -1.12 19.49
C ARG A 413 -20.19 -2.56 18.98
N ASP A 414 -19.49 -2.76 17.86
CA ASP A 414 -19.63 -3.98 17.06
C ASP A 414 -18.41 -4.92 17.10
N GLN A 415 -17.23 -4.49 17.57
CA GLN A 415 -16.03 -5.36 17.60
C GLN A 415 -16.26 -6.66 18.38
N GLY A 416 -17.11 -6.65 19.40
CA GLY A 416 -17.43 -7.83 20.22
C GLY A 416 -18.20 -8.91 19.46
N LYS A 417 -18.80 -8.56 18.30
CA LYS A 417 -19.49 -9.50 17.41
C LYS A 417 -18.51 -10.31 16.55
N VAL A 418 -17.22 -9.97 16.54
CA VAL A 418 -16.19 -10.71 15.81
C VAL A 418 -15.76 -11.94 16.61
N THR A 419 -16.25 -13.11 16.20
CA THR A 419 -15.93 -14.40 16.84
C THR A 419 -15.13 -15.32 15.92
N ASN A 420 -15.16 -15.07 14.62
CA ASN A 420 -14.47 -15.87 13.61
C ASN A 420 -14.02 -15.01 12.41
N LEU A 421 -13.36 -15.64 11.43
CA LEU A 421 -12.86 -14.98 10.24
C LEU A 421 -13.97 -14.35 9.38
N GLU A 422 -15.15 -14.97 9.28
CA GLU A 422 -16.27 -14.43 8.50
C GLU A 422 -16.86 -13.19 9.17
N ASP A 423 -16.95 -13.15 10.51
CA ASP A 423 -17.38 -11.94 11.23
C ASP A 423 -16.37 -10.80 11.04
N MET A 424 -15.06 -11.13 11.00
CA MET A 424 -14.00 -10.16 10.72
C MET A 424 -14.15 -9.58 9.30
N LYS A 425 -14.42 -10.43 8.30
CA LYS A 425 -14.74 -9.99 6.93
C LYS A 425 -15.97 -9.10 6.92
N TYR A 426 -17.01 -9.46 7.67
CA TYR A 426 -18.27 -8.73 7.73
C TYR A 426 -18.13 -7.32 8.33
N ILE A 427 -17.45 -7.18 9.48
CA ILE A 427 -17.28 -5.87 10.11
C ILE A 427 -16.40 -4.95 9.26
N MET A 428 -15.38 -5.49 8.61
CA MET A 428 -14.45 -4.70 7.80
C MET A 428 -15.02 -4.32 6.42
N ARG A 429 -16.12 -4.94 6.00
CA ARG A 429 -16.97 -4.57 4.85
C ARG A 429 -18.21 -3.78 5.24
N TYR A 430 -18.40 -3.48 6.52
CA TYR A 430 -19.60 -2.86 7.03
C TYR A 430 -19.77 -1.42 6.51
N ASN A 431 -20.98 -1.13 6.03
CA ASN A 431 -21.38 0.21 5.62
C ASN A 431 -22.74 0.60 6.25
N ASN A 432 -23.82 -0.02 5.77
CA ASN A 432 -25.20 0.11 6.29
C ASN A 432 -25.66 1.54 6.59
N TYR A 433 -25.16 2.53 5.83
CA TYR A 433 -25.31 3.94 6.16
C TYR A 433 -26.75 4.45 6.24
N GLN A 434 -27.67 3.80 5.54
CA GLN A 434 -29.10 4.16 5.52
C GLN A 434 -29.82 3.84 6.83
N ARG A 435 -29.28 2.95 7.66
CA ARG A 435 -29.95 2.45 8.88
C ARG A 435 -29.10 2.62 10.13
N ASP A 436 -27.78 2.71 10.00
CA ASP A 436 -26.90 2.88 11.15
C ASP A 436 -27.00 4.32 11.68
N PRO A 437 -27.45 4.53 12.93
CA PRO A 437 -27.56 5.87 13.49
C PRO A 437 -26.22 6.60 13.58
N TYR A 438 -25.08 5.88 13.67
CA TYR A 438 -23.76 6.52 13.70
C TYR A 438 -23.29 6.99 12.32
N ALA A 439 -23.88 6.46 11.24
CA ALA A 439 -23.55 6.87 9.89
C ALA A 439 -24.25 8.17 9.48
N GLU A 440 -25.33 8.56 10.17
CA GLU A 440 -26.05 9.83 9.93
C GLU A 440 -26.46 9.99 8.45
N HIS A 441 -26.87 8.88 7.80
CA HIS A 441 -27.19 8.82 6.36
C HIS A 441 -26.05 9.22 5.41
N ASN A 442 -24.82 9.35 5.89
CA ASN A 442 -23.64 9.56 5.06
C ASN A 442 -22.97 8.21 4.75
N PRO A 443 -22.79 7.83 3.46
CA PRO A 443 -22.24 6.54 3.05
C PRO A 443 -20.76 6.32 3.40
N CYS A 444 -20.08 7.32 3.96
CA CYS A 444 -18.69 7.29 4.39
C CYS A 444 -18.46 7.45 5.89
N ASN A 445 -19.50 7.75 6.67
CA ASN A 445 -19.46 7.71 8.13
C ASN A 445 -19.55 6.26 8.66
N THR A 446 -18.78 5.35 8.09
CA THR A 446 -18.85 3.90 8.36
C THR A 446 -17.49 3.22 8.16
N ILE A 447 -17.36 1.92 8.42
CA ILE A 447 -16.07 1.20 8.36
C ILE A 447 -15.53 1.07 6.93
N CYS A 448 -16.43 0.95 5.95
CA CYS A 448 -16.09 0.75 4.56
C CYS A 448 -16.93 1.69 3.67
N CYS A 449 -16.39 2.88 3.44
CA CYS A 449 -17.05 3.99 2.75
C CYS A 449 -17.47 3.65 1.30
N ARG A 450 -18.60 4.24 0.89
CA ARG A 450 -19.26 4.15 -0.42
C ARG A 450 -19.66 5.54 -0.92
N GLU A 451 -18.69 6.44 -1.00
CA GLU A 451 -18.92 7.83 -1.37
C GLU A 451 -19.61 7.94 -2.75
N ASP A 452 -19.42 6.97 -3.66
CA ASP A 452 -20.16 6.90 -4.93
C ASP A 452 -21.70 6.84 -4.80
N LEU A 453 -22.23 6.54 -3.61
CA LEU A 453 -23.67 6.52 -3.33
C LEU A 453 -24.25 7.86 -2.88
N GLU A 454 -23.43 8.89 -2.71
CA GLU A 454 -23.93 10.25 -2.48
C GLU A 454 -24.62 10.81 -3.74
N SER A 455 -25.73 11.52 -3.53
CA SER A 455 -26.68 11.89 -4.58
C SER A 455 -26.17 12.95 -5.57
N PHE A 456 -25.10 13.67 -5.25
CA PHE A 456 -24.62 14.84 -6.00
C PHE A 456 -23.26 14.67 -6.68
N LEU A 457 -22.63 13.50 -6.58
CA LEU A 457 -21.29 13.30 -7.12
C LEU A 457 -21.30 12.92 -8.61
N SER A 458 -20.68 13.77 -9.42
CA SER A 458 -20.49 13.60 -10.87
C SER A 458 -19.13 13.00 -11.25
N SER A 459 -18.23 12.78 -10.28
CA SER A 459 -16.89 12.24 -10.50
C SER A 459 -16.55 11.13 -9.50
N ALA A 460 -15.93 10.04 -9.96
CA ALA A 460 -15.39 8.98 -9.08
C ALA A 460 -14.04 9.38 -8.47
N CYS A 461 -13.83 10.68 -8.21
CA CYS A 461 -12.72 11.15 -7.36
C CYS A 461 -12.87 10.67 -5.91
N SER A 462 -14.02 10.08 -5.61
CA SER A 462 -14.48 9.63 -4.33
C SER A 462 -13.64 8.51 -3.71
N CYS A 463 -13.19 8.75 -2.48
CA CYS A 463 -12.60 7.76 -1.61
C CYS A 463 -13.64 6.72 -1.26
N SER A 464 -13.27 5.47 -1.36
CA SER A 464 -14.11 4.37 -0.92
C SER A 464 -13.20 3.22 -0.63
N CYS A 465 -13.72 2.07 -0.25
CA CYS A 465 -12.96 0.99 0.36
C CYS A 465 -12.56 -0.08 -0.68
N PRO A 466 -11.59 0.16 -1.62
CA PRO A 466 -11.37 -0.67 -2.80
C PRO A 466 -10.76 -2.02 -2.50
N GLY A 467 -10.17 -2.27 -1.34
CA GLY A 467 -9.79 -3.64 -1.04
C GLY A 467 -9.45 -3.86 0.41
N MET A 468 -9.45 -5.14 0.73
CA MET A 468 -9.31 -5.57 2.11
C MET A 468 -8.48 -6.84 2.18
N GLY A 469 -7.58 -6.88 3.15
CA GLY A 469 -6.88 -8.09 3.58
C GLY A 469 -7.35 -8.49 4.97
N VAL A 470 -7.65 -9.77 5.17
CA VAL A 470 -8.00 -10.36 6.47
C VAL A 470 -7.20 -11.63 6.65
N SER A 471 -6.54 -11.78 7.79
CA SER A 471 -5.85 -13.01 8.16
C SER A 471 -5.96 -13.26 9.67
N ASP A 472 -5.42 -14.39 10.09
CA ASP A 472 -5.36 -14.80 11.49
C ASP A 472 -3.97 -15.39 11.81
N PHE A 473 -3.77 -15.79 13.07
CA PHE A 473 -2.51 -16.36 13.54
C PHE A 473 -2.02 -17.54 12.67
N ARG A 474 -2.92 -18.47 12.32
CA ARG A 474 -2.55 -19.69 11.58
C ARG A 474 -2.27 -19.39 10.12
N LEU A 475 -3.14 -18.60 9.48
CA LEU A 475 -2.99 -18.21 8.08
C LEU A 475 -1.71 -17.41 7.86
N ALA A 476 -1.39 -16.45 8.73
CA ALA A 476 -0.16 -15.68 8.59
C ALA A 476 1.12 -16.51 8.73
N SER A 477 1.13 -17.56 9.57
CA SER A 477 2.28 -18.48 9.64
C SER A 477 2.58 -19.18 8.30
N ALA A 478 1.55 -19.32 7.45
CA ALA A 478 1.65 -19.86 6.10
C ALA A 478 1.69 -18.75 5.02
N PHE A 479 1.97 -17.49 5.38
CA PHE A 479 1.95 -16.33 4.48
C PHE A 479 0.64 -16.20 3.70
N THR A 480 -0.47 -16.58 4.34
CA THR A 480 -1.79 -16.64 3.72
C THR A 480 -2.69 -15.52 4.25
N ALA A 481 -3.49 -14.94 3.37
CA ALA A 481 -4.57 -14.03 3.73
C ALA A 481 -5.79 -14.26 2.83
N THR A 482 -6.96 -13.82 3.29
CA THR A 482 -8.13 -13.68 2.43
C THR A 482 -8.26 -12.23 2.00
N ALA A 483 -8.50 -11.99 0.72
CA ALA A 483 -8.57 -10.65 0.18
C ALA A 483 -9.76 -10.47 -0.77
N ILE A 484 -10.30 -9.25 -0.82
CA ILE A 484 -11.37 -8.85 -1.74
C ILE A 484 -11.01 -7.49 -2.34
N ASN A 485 -11.24 -7.33 -3.64
CA ASN A 485 -11.09 -6.05 -4.35
C ASN A 485 -12.47 -5.56 -4.77
N GLY A 486 -12.70 -4.26 -4.70
CA GLY A 486 -13.94 -3.58 -4.97
C GLY A 486 -14.66 -3.05 -3.75
N PRO A 487 -15.68 -2.20 -3.94
CA PRO A 487 -16.45 -1.58 -2.86
C PRO A 487 -17.42 -2.59 -2.22
N PRO A 488 -17.90 -2.36 -0.98
CA PRO A 488 -18.83 -3.28 -0.32
C PRO A 488 -20.20 -3.28 -0.99
N VAL A 489 -20.72 -4.49 -1.25
CA VAL A 489 -22.12 -4.76 -1.66
C VAL A 489 -22.96 -5.34 -0.51
N GLN A 490 -22.37 -5.43 0.68
CA GLN A 490 -22.99 -5.98 1.89
C GLN A 490 -24.25 -5.20 2.26
N GLY A 491 -25.28 -5.90 2.74
CA GLY A 491 -26.54 -5.28 3.14
C GLY A 491 -27.42 -4.83 1.98
N GLY A 492 -27.17 -5.32 0.76
CA GLY A 492 -27.96 -4.97 -0.43
C GLY A 492 -27.53 -3.66 -1.11
N LEU A 493 -26.33 -3.15 -0.80
CA LEU A 493 -25.76 -2.01 -1.50
C LEU A 493 -25.52 -2.35 -2.98
N PRO A 494 -25.78 -1.42 -3.91
CA PRO A 494 -25.66 -1.72 -5.33
C PRO A 494 -24.20 -1.95 -5.71
N VAL A 495 -24.00 -2.85 -6.67
CA VAL A 495 -22.71 -3.11 -7.32
C VAL A 495 -22.19 -1.81 -7.94
N PHE A 496 -20.93 -1.48 -7.65
CA PHE A 496 -20.28 -0.34 -8.30
C PHE A 496 -20.00 -0.66 -9.77
N THR A 497 -20.23 0.33 -10.65
CA THR A 497 -19.91 0.24 -12.08
C THR A 497 -19.34 1.55 -12.60
N TRP A 498 -18.32 1.43 -13.46
CA TRP A 498 -17.70 2.58 -14.12
C TRP A 498 -18.63 3.31 -15.09
N ARG A 499 -19.75 2.71 -15.51
CA ARG A 499 -20.76 3.38 -16.36
C ARG A 499 -21.24 4.70 -15.79
N ARG A 500 -21.39 4.78 -14.47
CA ARG A 500 -21.83 5.99 -13.78
C ARG A 500 -20.72 7.05 -13.70
N PHE A 501 -19.45 6.65 -13.86
CA PHE A 501 -18.27 7.49 -13.66
C PHE A 501 -17.29 7.37 -14.84
N ASN A 502 -17.84 7.37 -16.06
CA ASN A 502 -17.12 7.08 -17.30
C ASN A 502 -16.03 8.11 -17.67
N HIS A 503 -16.01 9.27 -17.02
CA HIS A 503 -15.01 10.33 -17.24
C HIS A 503 -13.70 10.09 -16.47
N THR A 504 -13.73 9.28 -15.40
CA THR A 504 -12.51 8.93 -14.66
C THR A 504 -11.72 7.89 -15.44
N ARG A 505 -10.40 8.03 -15.56
CA ARG A 505 -9.57 7.01 -16.22
C ARG A 505 -9.49 5.72 -15.39
N HIS A 506 -9.73 4.58 -16.03
CA HIS A 506 -9.82 3.26 -15.41
C HIS A 506 -9.30 2.14 -16.33
N GLN A 507 -8.18 2.36 -17.02
CA GLN A 507 -7.55 1.39 -17.91
C GLN A 507 -7.18 0.11 -17.16
N GLY A 508 -7.41 -1.05 -17.79
CA GLY A 508 -7.14 -2.37 -17.20
C GLY A 508 -8.11 -2.81 -16.08
N LEU A 509 -9.05 -1.94 -15.67
CA LEU A 509 -9.99 -2.25 -14.60
C LEU A 509 -11.24 -3.00 -15.11
N PRO A 510 -11.85 -3.87 -14.30
CA PRO A 510 -13.16 -4.44 -14.59
C PRO A 510 -14.25 -3.37 -14.57
N GLU A 511 -15.25 -3.53 -15.44
CA GLU A 511 -16.39 -2.60 -15.60
C GLU A 511 -17.28 -2.50 -14.34
N SER A 512 -17.37 -3.59 -13.58
CA SER A 512 -18.20 -3.70 -12.38
C SER A 512 -17.54 -4.53 -11.30
N TYR A 513 -17.85 -4.22 -10.04
CA TYR A 513 -17.17 -4.80 -8.88
C TYR A 513 -18.16 -5.60 -8.01
N ASN A 514 -18.22 -6.89 -8.27
CA ASN A 514 -19.01 -7.85 -7.49
C ASN A 514 -18.17 -9.11 -7.17
N PHE A 515 -16.91 -8.90 -6.82
CA PHE A 515 -15.98 -9.97 -6.53
C PHE A 515 -16.24 -10.60 -5.17
N LYS A 516 -15.76 -11.84 -5.00
CA LYS A 516 -15.76 -12.55 -3.73
C LYS A 516 -14.37 -12.50 -3.10
N PHE A 517 -14.29 -12.90 -1.83
CA PHE A 517 -13.01 -13.14 -1.20
C PHE A 517 -12.24 -14.26 -1.91
N VAL A 518 -10.96 -14.05 -2.11
CA VAL A 518 -10.01 -15.03 -2.61
C VAL A 518 -8.92 -15.29 -1.59
N THR A 519 -8.37 -16.50 -1.61
CA THR A 519 -7.24 -16.88 -0.73
C THR A 519 -5.94 -16.59 -1.45
N MET A 520 -5.10 -15.77 -0.84
CA MET A 520 -3.78 -15.39 -1.32
C MET A 520 -2.73 -16.17 -0.54
N ARG A 521 -1.94 -16.99 -1.23
CA ARG A 521 -0.86 -17.78 -0.62
C ARG A 521 0.28 -18.00 -1.63
N PRO A 522 1.54 -18.02 -1.18
CA PRO A 522 2.66 -18.38 -2.05
C PRO A 522 2.59 -19.87 -2.44
N ILE A 523 3.04 -20.18 -3.65
CA ILE A 523 3.04 -21.54 -4.23
C ILE A 523 4.40 -21.97 -4.83
N LEU A 524 5.44 -21.11 -4.85
CA LEU A 524 6.76 -21.41 -5.46
C LEU A 524 7.79 -22.07 -4.55
#